data_AF-A0A084AVH5-F1
#
_entry.id   AF-A0A084AVH5-F1
#
_cell.length_a   1.000
_cell.length_b   1.000
_cell.length_c   1.000
_cell.angle_alpha   90.00
_cell.angle_beta   90.00
_cell.angle_gamma   90.00
#
_symmetry.space_group_name_H-M   'P 1'
#
loop_
_entity.id
_entity.type
_entity.pdbx_description
1 polymer ?
#
loop_
_entity_poly.entity_id
_entity_poly.type
_entity_poly.pdbx_seq_one_letter_code
_entity_poly.pdbx_strand_id
1 'polypeptide(L)'
;MSSQQQDSFIEEEDLPTRAIETYQYLVPTYIAELSVQGCLHEWTNRIELSALEEYDRAQLLREVARFFAMAFVASQDEKLETSKALEGSVSQAIEAVSDFLSPSIITQLNTTGGLLFSSKYPQVLVPRDPMQGIVVSEATNRIVGISDWEDVAVQPFGMGLDCLYWLTGYVQSIWGWQPYGCRGRLLDAFWEEFWQAAGIEEILPGRRGNFREVAEIAAKVGLLARCDLDADDFVKFTLREMLTE
;
A
#
# COMPACT_ATOMS: atom_id res chain seq x y z
N MET A 1 35.71 26.07 -9.21
CA MET A 1 35.67 24.63 -9.55
C MET A 1 34.48 24.06 -8.81
N SER A 2 33.33 24.01 -9.48
CA SER A 2 32.10 23.48 -8.89
C SER A 2 32.13 21.98 -9.07
N SER A 3 32.36 21.24 -7.99
CA SER A 3 32.16 19.80 -7.94
C SER A 3 30.65 19.54 -8.05
N GLN A 4 30.20 19.20 -9.25
CA GLN A 4 28.92 18.54 -9.44
C GLN A 4 29.02 17.19 -8.72
N GLN A 5 28.45 17.13 -7.52
CA GLN A 5 28.08 15.87 -6.90
C GLN A 5 26.92 15.36 -7.73
N GLN A 6 27.23 14.47 -8.68
CA GLN A 6 26.23 13.70 -9.38
C GLN A 6 25.64 12.76 -8.32
N ASP A 7 24.53 13.18 -7.71
CA ASP A 7 23.69 12.24 -6.95
C ASP A 7 23.31 11.16 -7.96
N SER A 8 23.91 9.98 -7.83
CA SER A 8 23.69 8.84 -8.71
C SER A 8 22.35 8.22 -8.36
N PHE A 9 21.31 8.63 -9.09
CA PHE A 9 20.00 8.00 -9.03
C PHE A 9 20.07 6.59 -9.63
N ILE A 10 19.29 5.66 -9.07
CA ILE A 10 19.19 4.29 -9.58
C ILE A 10 18.36 4.30 -10.86
N GLU A 11 18.89 3.70 -11.93
CA GLU A 11 18.19 3.58 -13.22
C GLU A 11 17.07 2.52 -13.14
N GLU A 12 15.99 2.72 -13.89
CA GLU A 12 14.78 1.86 -13.85
C GLU A 12 15.09 0.39 -14.22
N GLU A 13 16.14 0.16 -15.02
CA GLU A 13 16.62 -1.19 -15.42
C GLU A 13 17.26 -1.98 -14.26
N ASP A 14 17.74 -1.31 -13.20
CA ASP A 14 18.38 -1.96 -12.05
C ASP A 14 17.36 -2.36 -10.95
N LEU A 15 16.11 -1.91 -11.06
CA LEU A 15 15.09 -2.11 -10.02
C LEU A 15 14.78 -3.59 -9.73
N PRO A 16 14.65 -4.50 -10.73
CA PRO A 16 14.42 -5.91 -10.46
C PRO A 16 15.56 -6.55 -9.65
N THR A 17 16.80 -6.23 -9.99
CA THR A 17 17.99 -6.72 -9.25
C THR A 17 17.96 -6.25 -7.80
N ARG A 18 17.62 -4.97 -7.56
CA ARG A 18 17.49 -4.40 -6.21
C ARG A 18 16.32 -4.98 -5.42
N ALA A 19 15.21 -5.27 -6.09
CA ALA A 19 14.08 -5.94 -5.45
C ALA A 19 14.50 -7.34 -5.00
N ILE A 20 15.23 -8.09 -5.83
CA ILE A 20 15.77 -9.40 -5.45
C ILE A 20 16.72 -9.29 -4.24
N GLU A 21 17.60 -8.29 -4.20
CA GLU A 21 18.49 -8.06 -3.05
C GLU A 21 17.72 -7.72 -1.77
N THR A 22 16.73 -6.83 -1.87
CA THR A 22 15.88 -6.37 -0.76
C THR A 22 15.03 -7.51 -0.20
N TYR A 23 14.44 -8.31 -1.09
CA TYR A 23 13.48 -9.37 -0.78
C TYR A 23 14.08 -10.76 -0.94
N GLN A 24 15.40 -10.92 -0.79
CA GLN A 24 16.12 -12.18 -1.00
C GLN A 24 15.60 -13.37 -0.16
N TYR A 25 14.83 -13.09 0.90
CA TYR A 25 14.20 -14.10 1.76
C TYR A 25 12.75 -14.44 1.36
N LEU A 26 12.18 -13.72 0.41
CA LEU A 26 10.86 -13.92 -0.18
C LEU A 26 11.00 -14.54 -1.57
N VAL A 27 11.55 -15.76 -1.61
CA VAL A 27 11.62 -16.55 -2.84
C VAL A 27 10.54 -17.63 -2.77
N PRO A 28 9.53 -17.60 -3.65
CA PRO A 28 8.45 -18.57 -3.61
C PRO A 28 9.00 -20.00 -3.76
N THR A 29 8.61 -20.87 -2.84
CA THR A 29 8.99 -22.29 -2.85
C THR A 29 7.78 -23.09 -3.28
N TYR A 30 7.80 -23.70 -4.48
CA TYR A 30 6.88 -24.72 -5.10
C TYR A 30 5.56 -25.14 -4.39
N ILE A 31 4.89 -24.28 -3.64
CA ILE A 31 3.69 -24.54 -2.84
C ILE A 31 2.51 -23.87 -3.54
N ALA A 32 1.28 -24.27 -3.23
CA ALA A 32 0.10 -23.54 -3.68
C ALA A 32 0.18 -22.09 -3.17
N GLU A 33 0.34 -21.19 -4.12
CA GLU A 33 0.66 -19.79 -3.90
C GLU A 33 -0.48 -18.95 -4.48
N LEU A 34 -0.99 -18.04 -3.66
CA LEU A 34 -2.04 -17.08 -4.03
C LEU A 34 -1.46 -15.68 -3.98
N SER A 35 -1.93 -14.77 -4.82
CA SER A 35 -1.71 -13.34 -4.54
C SER A 35 -2.53 -12.93 -3.31
N VAL A 36 -2.23 -11.77 -2.72
CA VAL A 36 -3.10 -11.18 -1.68
C VAL A 36 -4.56 -11.07 -2.17
N GLN A 37 -4.77 -10.74 -3.45
CA GLN A 37 -6.08 -10.77 -4.08
C GLN A 37 -6.67 -12.18 -4.19
N GLY A 38 -5.84 -13.18 -4.48
CA GLY A 38 -6.24 -14.59 -4.47
C GLY A 38 -6.81 -15.02 -3.12
N CYS A 39 -6.15 -14.64 -2.02
CA CYS A 39 -6.67 -14.90 -0.66
C CYS A 39 -8.04 -14.26 -0.43
N LEU A 40 -8.27 -13.04 -0.93
CA LEU A 40 -9.58 -12.38 -0.81
C LEU A 40 -10.70 -13.16 -1.52
N HIS A 41 -10.42 -13.73 -2.69
CA HIS A 41 -11.43 -14.50 -3.44
C HIS A 41 -11.85 -15.78 -2.73
N GLU A 42 -11.00 -16.35 -1.89
CA GLU A 42 -11.34 -17.52 -1.07
C GLU A 42 -12.14 -17.15 0.19
N TRP A 43 -11.99 -15.92 0.66
CA TRP A 43 -12.67 -15.47 1.86
C TRP A 43 -14.14 -15.16 1.64
N THR A 44 -14.94 -15.39 2.68
CA THR A 44 -16.36 -15.05 2.61
C THR A 44 -16.56 -13.53 2.61
N ASN A 45 -17.32 -13.03 1.63
CA ASN A 45 -17.79 -11.63 1.58
C ASN A 45 -19.01 -11.42 2.48
N ARG A 46 -18.92 -11.85 3.74
CA ARG A 46 -19.97 -11.66 4.75
C ARG A 46 -19.74 -10.36 5.50
N ILE A 47 -20.84 -9.79 6.02
CA ILE A 47 -20.82 -8.53 6.78
C ILE A 47 -20.00 -8.67 8.07
N GLU A 48 -20.16 -9.80 8.74
CA GLU A 48 -19.47 -10.12 9.98
C GLU A 48 -18.54 -11.30 9.75
N LEU A 49 -17.29 -11.13 10.20
CA LEU A 49 -16.30 -12.18 10.21
C LEU A 49 -16.49 -13.05 11.44
N SER A 50 -16.38 -14.37 11.26
CA SER A 50 -16.18 -15.26 12.39
C SER A 50 -14.85 -14.97 13.09
N ALA A 51 -14.70 -15.43 14.33
CA ALA A 51 -13.45 -15.24 15.08
C ALA A 51 -12.23 -15.86 14.37
N LEU A 52 -12.43 -16.95 13.62
CA LEU A 52 -11.36 -17.58 12.82
C LEU A 52 -10.99 -16.72 11.61
N GLU A 53 -11.98 -16.20 10.88
CA GLU A 53 -11.75 -15.32 9.73
C GLU A 53 -11.10 -13.99 10.12
N GLU A 54 -11.47 -13.43 11.27
CA GLU A 54 -10.80 -12.26 11.85
C GLU A 54 -9.36 -12.58 12.22
N TYR A 55 -9.10 -13.75 12.81
CA TYR A 55 -7.75 -14.20 13.15
C TYR A 55 -6.87 -14.34 11.91
N ASP A 56 -7.35 -15.02 10.87
CA ASP A 56 -6.61 -15.25 9.63
C ASP A 56 -6.31 -13.93 8.89
N ARG A 57 -7.29 -13.01 8.83
CA ARG A 57 -7.09 -11.66 8.30
C ARG A 57 -6.04 -10.88 9.08
N ALA A 58 -6.10 -10.93 10.42
CA ALA A 58 -5.12 -10.27 11.26
C ALA A 58 -3.71 -10.87 11.06
N GLN A 59 -3.60 -12.18 10.84
CA GLN A 59 -2.32 -12.81 10.52
C GLN A 59 -1.77 -12.32 9.18
N LEU A 60 -2.59 -12.30 8.12
CA LEU A 60 -2.16 -11.78 6.82
C LEU A 60 -1.72 -10.32 6.91
N LEU A 61 -2.47 -9.48 7.63
CA LEU A 61 -2.13 -8.07 7.83
C LEU A 61 -0.80 -7.87 8.56
N ARG A 62 -0.45 -8.74 9.51
CA ARG A 62 0.88 -8.72 10.14
C ARG A 62 1.98 -9.05 9.13
N GLU A 63 1.75 -10.01 8.25
CA GLU A 63 2.72 -10.34 7.20
C GLU A 63 2.86 -9.19 6.21
N VAL A 64 1.76 -8.57 5.76
CA VAL A 64 1.78 -7.35 4.93
C VAL A 64 2.51 -6.21 5.64
N ALA A 65 2.32 -6.05 6.96
CA ALA A 65 3.05 -5.07 7.75
C ALA A 65 4.56 -5.32 7.76
N ARG A 66 5.01 -6.57 7.93
CA ARG A 66 6.43 -6.93 7.83
C ARG A 66 7.00 -6.66 6.44
N PHE A 67 6.23 -6.97 5.39
CA PHE A 67 6.62 -6.68 4.01
C PHE A 67 6.90 -5.19 3.81
N PHE A 68 5.94 -4.33 4.17
CA PHE A 68 6.10 -2.89 4.04
C PHE A 68 7.15 -2.31 4.99
N ALA A 69 7.38 -2.93 6.15
CA ALA A 69 8.47 -2.57 7.05
C ALA A 69 9.85 -2.85 6.42
N MET A 70 10.03 -4.00 5.75
CA MET A 70 11.25 -4.29 5.00
C MET A 70 11.49 -3.25 3.91
N ALA A 71 10.45 -2.94 3.11
CA ALA A 71 10.52 -1.92 2.06
C ALA A 71 10.88 -0.54 2.62
N PHE A 72 10.27 -0.16 3.74
CA PHE A 72 10.52 1.10 4.43
C PHE A 72 11.95 1.19 4.96
N VAL A 73 12.46 0.14 5.60
CA VAL A 73 13.83 0.12 6.15
C VAL A 73 14.85 0.20 5.02
N ALA A 74 14.67 -0.55 3.94
CA ALA A 74 15.55 -0.49 2.78
C ALA A 74 15.62 0.92 2.16
N SER A 75 14.50 1.64 2.12
CA SER A 75 14.47 3.03 1.63
C SER A 75 15.24 4.05 2.48
N GLN A 76 15.60 3.71 3.72
CA GLN A 76 16.41 4.60 4.55
C GLN A 76 17.88 4.60 4.15
N ASP A 77 18.35 3.49 3.56
CA ASP A 77 19.75 3.31 3.16
C ASP A 77 19.99 3.75 1.71
N GLU A 78 18.95 3.78 0.88
CA GLU A 78 19.03 4.08 -0.56
C GLU A 78 18.26 5.35 -0.95
N LYS A 79 18.88 6.18 -1.80
CA LYS A 79 18.18 7.30 -2.44
C LYS A 79 17.40 6.79 -3.65
N LEU A 80 16.14 6.43 -3.42
CA LEU A 80 15.19 6.12 -4.47
C LEU A 80 14.41 7.37 -4.88
N GLU A 81 14.15 7.55 -6.18
CA GLU A 81 13.26 8.59 -6.68
C GLU A 81 12.11 7.98 -7.47
N THR A 82 10.91 8.47 -7.17
CA THR A 82 9.72 8.10 -7.92
C THR A 82 9.71 8.79 -9.28
N SER A 83 9.22 8.10 -10.30
CA SER A 83 9.08 8.66 -11.65
C SER A 83 8.12 9.86 -11.69
N LYS A 84 8.51 10.91 -12.42
CA LYS A 84 7.63 12.05 -12.73
C LYS A 84 6.33 11.64 -13.43
N ALA A 85 6.33 10.51 -14.13
CA ALA A 85 5.12 9.96 -14.73
C ALA A 85 4.09 9.60 -13.64
N LEU A 86 4.52 8.99 -12.53
CA LEU A 86 3.61 8.63 -11.43
C LEU A 86 3.04 9.88 -10.74
N GLU A 87 3.88 10.90 -10.51
CA GLU A 87 3.43 12.19 -9.96
C GLU A 87 2.37 12.85 -10.85
N GLY A 88 2.60 12.83 -12.17
CA GLY A 88 1.64 13.33 -13.15
C GLY A 88 0.33 12.55 -13.16
N SER A 89 0.40 11.21 -13.15
CA SER A 89 -0.78 10.33 -13.10
C SER A 89 -1.59 10.52 -11.82
N VAL A 90 -0.94 10.66 -10.67
CA VAL A 90 -1.64 10.96 -9.40
C VAL A 90 -2.35 12.32 -9.47
N SER A 91 -1.68 13.34 -9.99
CA SER A 91 -2.29 14.68 -10.12
C SER A 91 -3.53 14.65 -11.00
N GLN A 92 -3.48 13.93 -12.12
CA GLN A 92 -4.62 13.72 -13.01
C GLN A 92 -5.76 12.93 -12.34
N ALA A 93 -5.42 11.88 -11.59
CA ALA A 93 -6.41 11.08 -10.87
C ALA A 93 -7.15 11.91 -9.81
N ILE A 94 -6.44 12.77 -9.06
CA ILE A 94 -7.05 13.67 -8.06
C ILE A 94 -8.00 14.67 -8.75
N GLU A 95 -7.60 15.23 -9.89
CA GLU A 95 -8.44 16.15 -10.67
C GLU A 95 -9.72 15.46 -11.17
N ALA A 96 -9.60 14.23 -11.70
CA ALA A 96 -10.73 13.46 -12.20
C ALA A 96 -11.78 13.11 -11.12
N VAL A 97 -11.37 13.06 -9.84
CA VAL A 97 -12.29 12.79 -8.72
C VAL A 97 -12.80 14.04 -8.00
N SER A 98 -12.36 15.22 -8.43
CA SER A 98 -12.66 16.49 -7.75
C SER A 98 -14.15 16.84 -7.70
N ASP A 99 -14.92 16.41 -8.71
CA ASP A 99 -16.34 16.78 -8.82
C ASP A 99 -17.27 15.96 -7.92
N PHE A 100 -16.82 14.81 -7.41
CA PHE A 100 -17.66 13.90 -6.60
C PHE A 100 -17.16 13.66 -5.17
N LEU A 101 -15.98 14.15 -4.81
CA LEU A 101 -15.47 14.15 -3.45
C LEU A 101 -15.69 15.50 -2.76
N SER A 102 -15.66 15.52 -1.43
CA SER A 102 -15.77 16.77 -0.68
C SER A 102 -14.51 17.63 -0.84
N PRO A 103 -14.63 18.98 -0.82
CA PRO A 103 -13.47 19.87 -0.92
C PRO A 103 -12.40 19.61 0.15
N SER A 104 -12.79 19.12 1.34
CA SER A 104 -11.85 18.78 2.40
C SER A 104 -10.97 17.58 2.02
N ILE A 105 -11.56 16.52 1.44
CA ILE A 105 -10.81 15.35 0.99
C ILE A 105 -9.88 15.73 -0.15
N ILE A 106 -10.34 16.52 -1.12
CA ILE A 106 -9.50 17.01 -2.22
C ILE A 106 -8.34 17.86 -1.71
N THR A 107 -8.57 18.70 -0.70
CA THR A 107 -7.49 19.47 -0.08
C THR A 107 -6.47 18.56 0.62
N GLN A 108 -6.92 17.52 1.31
CA GLN A 108 -6.04 16.53 1.95
C GLN A 108 -5.21 15.75 0.93
N LEU A 109 -5.83 15.29 -0.15
CA LEU A 109 -5.16 14.56 -1.23
C LEU A 109 -4.11 15.43 -1.93
N ASN A 110 -4.44 16.67 -2.28
CA ASN A 110 -3.48 17.59 -2.91
C ASN A 110 -2.30 17.93 -1.98
N THR A 111 -2.59 18.22 -0.71
CA THR A 111 -1.55 18.56 0.29
C THR A 111 -0.60 17.38 0.50
N THR A 112 -1.17 16.18 0.65
CA THR A 112 -0.39 14.97 0.86
C THR A 112 0.36 14.59 -0.41
N GLY A 113 -0.27 14.65 -1.59
CA GLY A 113 0.37 14.41 -2.88
C GLY A 113 1.67 15.21 -3.05
N GLY A 114 1.64 16.53 -2.79
CA GLY A 114 2.84 17.36 -2.83
C GLY A 114 3.93 16.95 -1.83
N LEU A 115 3.55 16.40 -0.68
CA LEU A 115 4.50 15.84 0.30
C LEU A 115 5.10 14.51 -0.17
N LEU A 116 4.28 13.61 -0.73
CA LEU A 116 4.67 12.24 -1.11
C LEU A 116 5.77 12.20 -2.16
N PHE A 117 5.75 13.12 -3.13
CA PHE A 117 6.75 13.22 -4.19
C PHE A 117 7.92 14.14 -3.83
N SER A 118 7.98 14.63 -2.58
CA SER A 118 9.12 15.40 -2.11
C SER A 118 10.30 14.50 -1.73
N SER A 119 11.52 15.00 -1.86
CA SER A 119 12.75 14.29 -1.47
C SER A 119 12.87 13.99 0.03
N LYS A 120 11.92 14.45 0.85
CA LYS A 120 11.88 14.22 2.31
C LYS A 120 10.99 13.04 2.69
N TYR A 121 10.15 12.57 1.78
CA TYR A 121 9.22 11.49 2.04
C TYR A 121 9.84 10.14 1.61
N PRO A 122 9.67 9.05 2.39
CA PRO A 122 10.26 7.76 2.05
C PRO A 122 9.74 7.22 0.71
N GLN A 123 10.67 6.87 -0.18
CA GLN A 123 10.37 6.25 -1.49
C GLN A 123 10.77 4.78 -1.40
N VAL A 124 9.83 3.85 -1.60
CA VAL A 124 10.04 2.42 -1.39
C VAL A 124 9.94 1.64 -2.69
N LEU A 125 10.77 0.60 -2.82
CA LEU A 125 10.72 -0.35 -3.93
C LEU A 125 9.75 -1.48 -3.59
N VAL A 126 8.63 -1.55 -4.30
CA VAL A 126 7.56 -2.53 -4.06
C VAL A 126 6.91 -2.92 -5.38
N PRO A 127 6.11 -4.00 -5.45
CA PRO A 127 5.30 -4.29 -6.63
C PRO A 127 4.43 -3.10 -7.01
N ARG A 128 4.26 -2.89 -8.32
CA ARG A 128 3.40 -1.82 -8.82
C ARG A 128 1.99 -1.98 -8.28
N ASP A 129 1.44 -3.19 -8.28
CA ASP A 129 0.19 -3.51 -7.58
C ASP A 129 0.44 -4.53 -6.46
N PRO A 130 0.48 -4.12 -5.18
CA PRO A 130 0.70 -5.04 -4.06
C PRO A 130 -0.37 -6.13 -3.92
N MET A 131 -1.60 -5.91 -4.38
CA MET A 131 -2.67 -6.91 -4.31
C MET A 131 -2.38 -8.11 -5.21
N GLN A 132 -1.80 -7.87 -6.38
CA GLN A 132 -1.41 -8.90 -7.36
C GLN A 132 0.04 -9.36 -7.19
N GLY A 133 0.89 -8.42 -6.78
CA GLY A 133 2.34 -8.53 -6.70
C GLY A 133 2.87 -9.28 -5.49
N ILE A 134 2.12 -9.34 -4.38
CA ILE A 134 2.56 -10.02 -3.16
C ILE A 134 1.98 -11.44 -3.14
N VAL A 135 2.87 -12.43 -2.99
CA VAL A 135 2.54 -13.86 -3.00
C VAL A 135 2.46 -14.39 -1.58
N VAL A 136 1.38 -15.12 -1.30
CA VAL A 136 1.00 -15.68 -0.01
C VAL A 136 0.88 -17.20 -0.13
N SER A 137 1.45 -17.92 0.84
CA SER A 137 1.26 -19.37 0.99
C SER A 137 -0.15 -19.66 1.48
N GLU A 138 -0.94 -20.40 0.69
CA GLU A 138 -2.30 -20.83 1.03
C GLU A 138 -2.32 -21.63 2.35
N ALA A 139 -1.28 -22.41 2.61
CA ALA A 139 -1.20 -23.26 3.80
C ALA A 139 -0.96 -22.48 5.11
N THR A 140 -0.36 -21.28 5.02
CA THR A 140 0.14 -20.57 6.22
C THR A 140 -0.29 -19.11 6.32
N ASN A 141 -0.94 -18.54 5.30
CA ASN A 141 -1.23 -17.11 5.19
C ASN A 141 0.02 -16.21 5.34
N ARG A 142 1.20 -16.74 4.97
CA ARG A 142 2.47 -16.01 5.05
C ARG A 142 2.86 -15.49 3.70
N ILE A 143 3.38 -14.28 3.65
CA ILE A 143 4.02 -13.76 2.43
C ILE A 143 5.27 -14.59 2.17
N VAL A 144 5.37 -15.16 0.97
CA VAL A 144 6.47 -16.02 0.54
C VAL A 144 7.22 -15.45 -0.66
N GLY A 145 6.68 -14.42 -1.31
CA GLY A 145 7.27 -13.92 -2.54
C GLY A 145 6.69 -12.60 -3.03
N ILE A 146 7.37 -12.08 -4.05
CA ILE A 146 6.82 -11.12 -4.99
C ILE A 146 6.62 -11.87 -6.32
N SER A 147 5.47 -11.69 -6.97
CA SER A 147 5.24 -12.14 -8.34
C SER A 147 5.87 -11.15 -9.32
N ASP A 148 6.35 -11.66 -10.45
CA ASP A 148 6.85 -10.87 -11.58
C ASP A 148 7.76 -9.69 -11.17
N TRP A 149 9.00 -10.01 -10.78
CA TRP A 149 10.04 -9.04 -10.37
C TRP A 149 10.29 -7.90 -11.37
N GLU A 150 9.82 -8.02 -12.61
CA GLU A 150 9.88 -6.98 -13.63
C GLU A 150 8.82 -5.87 -13.42
N ASP A 151 7.75 -6.11 -12.66
CA ASP A 151 6.70 -5.12 -12.35
C ASP A 151 6.84 -4.52 -10.94
N VAL A 152 8.08 -4.32 -10.51
CA VAL A 152 8.39 -3.52 -9.31
C VAL A 152 8.58 -2.06 -9.69
N ALA A 153 8.22 -1.16 -8.77
CA ALA A 153 8.37 0.26 -8.96
C ALA A 153 8.80 0.94 -7.67
N VAL A 154 9.50 2.07 -7.82
CA VAL A 154 9.68 3.02 -6.73
C VAL A 154 8.42 3.86 -6.60
N GLN A 155 7.83 3.88 -5.40
CA GLN A 155 6.70 4.73 -5.08
C GLN A 155 6.78 5.30 -3.66
N PRO A 156 6.10 6.43 -3.36
CA PRO A 156 6.00 6.95 -2.00
C PRO A 156 5.44 5.89 -1.05
N PHE A 157 6.07 5.72 0.13
CA PHE A 157 5.56 4.84 1.16
C PHE A 157 4.08 5.14 1.47
N GLY A 158 3.28 4.10 1.62
CA GLY A 158 1.84 4.24 1.85
C GLY A 158 1.00 4.16 0.59
N MET A 159 1.51 4.50 -0.60
CA MET A 159 0.75 4.29 -1.86
C MET A 159 0.49 2.83 -2.20
N GLY A 160 1.23 1.89 -1.62
CA GLY A 160 0.93 0.46 -1.73
C GLY A 160 -0.01 -0.07 -0.63
N LEU A 161 -0.37 0.76 0.35
CA LEU A 161 -1.24 0.36 1.47
C LEU A 161 -2.73 0.42 1.11
N ASP A 162 -3.08 0.70 -0.15
CA ASP A 162 -4.45 0.63 -0.65
C ASP A 162 -5.03 -0.79 -0.51
N CYS A 163 -4.19 -1.82 -0.46
CA CYS A 163 -4.56 -3.19 -0.11
C CYS A 163 -5.28 -3.30 1.25
N LEU A 164 -5.04 -2.38 2.20
CA LEU A 164 -5.69 -2.38 3.51
C LEU A 164 -7.19 -2.18 3.41
N TYR A 165 -7.69 -1.39 2.45
CA TYR A 165 -9.13 -1.24 2.21
C TYR A 165 -9.78 -2.58 1.89
N TRP A 166 -9.14 -3.35 1.03
CA TRP A 166 -9.64 -4.66 0.61
C TRP A 166 -9.53 -5.72 1.71
N LEU A 167 -8.47 -5.68 2.51
CA LEU A 167 -8.25 -6.65 3.60
C LEU A 167 -9.12 -6.40 4.84
N THR A 168 -9.64 -5.18 5.00
CA THR A 168 -10.37 -4.76 6.21
C THR A 168 -11.79 -4.25 5.94
N GLY A 169 -12.28 -4.45 4.72
CA GLY A 169 -13.66 -4.21 4.35
C GLY A 169 -14.16 -5.20 3.30
N TYR A 170 -15.38 -4.97 2.84
CA TYR A 170 -16.04 -5.80 1.84
C TYR A 170 -16.87 -4.92 0.92
N VAL A 171 -17.17 -5.41 -0.29
CA VAL A 171 -18.02 -4.70 -1.25
C VAL A 171 -19.41 -5.31 -1.29
N GLN A 172 -20.45 -4.48 -1.16
CA GLN A 172 -21.84 -4.84 -1.40
C GLN A 172 -22.39 -4.07 -2.60
N SER A 173 -23.13 -4.77 -3.47
CA SER A 173 -23.66 -4.21 -4.73
C SER A 173 -24.53 -2.95 -4.56
N ILE A 174 -25.11 -2.73 -3.38
CA ILE A 174 -25.98 -1.58 -3.10
C ILE A 174 -25.35 -0.49 -2.22
N TRP A 175 -24.30 -0.84 -1.45
CA TRP A 175 -23.68 0.05 -0.47
C TRP A 175 -22.20 0.34 -0.77
N GLY A 176 -21.67 -0.20 -1.87
CA GLY A 176 -20.26 -0.03 -2.23
C GLY A 176 -19.37 -0.73 -1.22
N TRP A 177 -18.20 -0.15 -0.96
CA TRP A 177 -17.28 -0.66 0.05
C TRP A 177 -17.77 -0.31 1.45
N GLN A 178 -17.68 -1.26 2.38
CA GLN A 178 -18.03 -1.07 3.78
C GLN A 178 -16.94 -1.67 4.68
N PRO A 179 -16.57 -1.02 5.79
CA PRO A 179 -15.59 -1.55 6.72
C PRO A 179 -16.16 -2.74 7.50
N TYR A 180 -15.32 -3.73 7.83
CA TYR A 180 -15.70 -4.73 8.82
C TYR A 180 -15.87 -4.09 10.20
N GLY A 181 -16.77 -4.63 11.03
CA GLY A 181 -16.92 -4.17 12.42
C GLY A 181 -15.63 -4.31 13.27
N CYS A 182 -14.72 -5.19 12.86
CA CYS A 182 -13.40 -5.38 13.47
C CYS A 182 -12.26 -4.58 12.78
N ARG A 183 -12.55 -3.72 11.80
CA ARG A 183 -11.53 -2.97 11.02
C ARG A 183 -10.50 -2.28 11.91
N GLY A 184 -10.92 -1.63 13.00
CA GLY A 184 -10.00 -1.00 13.95
C GLY A 184 -8.95 -1.97 14.50
N ARG A 185 -9.36 -3.16 14.95
CA ARG A 185 -8.44 -4.20 15.44
C ARG A 185 -7.53 -4.74 14.36
N LEU A 186 -8.03 -4.85 13.12
CA LEU A 186 -7.23 -5.28 11.97
C LEU A 186 -6.16 -4.25 11.61
N LEU A 187 -6.51 -2.96 11.58
CA LEU A 187 -5.55 -1.87 11.34
C LEU A 187 -4.53 -1.74 12.48
N ASP A 188 -4.96 -1.92 13.73
CA ASP A 188 -4.05 -1.92 14.87
C ASP A 188 -3.05 -3.08 14.79
N ALA A 189 -3.51 -4.29 14.41
CA ALA A 189 -2.62 -5.43 14.19
C ALA A 189 -1.59 -5.16 13.08
N PHE A 190 -1.99 -4.49 11.99
CA PHE A 190 -1.06 -4.05 10.94
C PHE A 190 -0.03 -3.05 11.49
N TRP A 191 -0.49 -1.97 12.11
CA TRP A 191 0.39 -0.88 12.51
C TRP A 191 1.33 -1.27 13.66
N GLU A 192 0.85 -2.03 14.64
CA GLU A 192 1.69 -2.56 15.73
C GLU A 192 2.85 -3.40 15.19
N GLU A 193 2.56 -4.33 14.27
CA GLU A 193 3.58 -5.17 13.65
C GLU A 193 4.52 -4.34 12.76
N PHE A 194 3.99 -3.36 12.01
CA PHE A 194 4.81 -2.47 11.18
C PHE A 194 5.83 -1.70 12.03
N TRP A 195 5.40 -1.08 13.14
CA TRP A 195 6.31 -0.33 14.01
C TRP A 195 7.38 -1.22 14.63
N GLN A 196 6.99 -2.43 15.04
CA GLN A 196 7.90 -3.40 15.61
C GLN A 196 8.94 -3.86 14.57
N ALA A 197 8.49 -4.25 13.38
CA ALA A 197 9.35 -4.74 12.31
C ALA A 197 10.26 -3.63 11.74
N ALA A 198 9.78 -2.40 11.66
CA ALA A 198 10.56 -1.25 11.20
C ALA A 198 11.52 -0.69 12.29
N GLY A 199 11.45 -1.20 13.52
CA GLY A 199 12.27 -0.71 14.64
C GLY A 199 11.96 0.74 15.05
N ILE A 200 10.75 1.23 14.77
CA ILE A 200 10.35 2.61 15.07
C ILE A 200 9.78 2.66 16.48
N GLU A 201 10.61 2.90 17.48
CA GLU A 201 10.15 3.08 18.87
C GLU A 201 9.36 4.40 19.05
N GLU A 202 8.52 4.49 20.08
CA GLU A 202 7.90 5.75 20.53
C GLU A 202 8.96 6.66 21.18
N ILE A 203 9.97 7.09 20.42
CA ILE A 203 11.01 7.97 20.94
C ILE A 203 10.40 9.34 21.31
N LEU A 204 9.26 9.71 20.70
CA LEU A 204 8.44 10.88 21.04
C LEU A 204 6.95 10.60 20.82
N PRO A 205 6.05 10.95 21.77
CA PRO A 205 4.61 10.87 21.56
C PRO A 205 4.20 11.71 20.35
N GLY A 206 3.48 11.11 19.40
CA GLY A 206 2.93 11.77 18.20
C GLY A 206 3.67 11.53 16.88
N ARG A 207 4.92 11.00 16.89
CA ARG A 207 5.66 10.74 15.63
C ARG A 207 5.02 9.61 14.81
N ARG A 208 4.63 8.51 15.46
CA ARG A 208 3.90 7.40 14.82
C ARG A 208 2.52 7.86 14.31
N GLY A 209 1.82 8.69 15.09
CA GLY A 209 0.50 9.23 14.72
C GLY A 209 0.54 10.04 13.43
N ASN A 210 1.40 11.08 13.39
CA ASN A 210 1.50 11.92 12.19
C ASN A 210 1.95 11.12 10.95
N PHE A 211 2.86 10.17 11.12
CA PHE A 211 3.29 9.33 10.00
C PHE A 211 2.20 8.37 9.53
N ARG A 212 1.46 7.74 10.46
CA ARG A 212 0.29 6.90 10.16
C ARG A 212 -0.75 7.67 9.37
N GLU A 213 -1.12 8.88 9.81
CA GLU A 213 -2.10 9.72 9.11
C GLU A 213 -1.68 10.03 7.67
N VAL A 214 -0.42 10.41 7.47
CA VAL A 214 0.11 10.68 6.11
C VAL A 214 0.11 9.40 5.26
N ALA A 215 0.51 8.26 5.83
CA ALA A 215 0.54 6.99 5.11
C ALA A 215 -0.87 6.47 4.78
N GLU A 216 -1.87 6.71 5.62
CA GLU A 216 -3.28 6.37 5.34
C GLU A 216 -3.85 7.25 4.23
N ILE A 217 -3.50 8.55 4.17
CA ILE A 217 -3.85 9.40 3.02
C ILE A 217 -3.07 8.95 1.77
N ALA A 218 -1.82 8.52 1.91
CA ALA A 218 -1.05 7.96 0.80
C ALA A 218 -1.71 6.68 0.25
N ALA A 219 -2.33 5.86 1.09
CA ALA A 219 -3.11 4.70 0.65
C ALA A 219 -4.28 5.12 -0.24
N LYS A 220 -4.97 6.22 0.08
CA LYS A 220 -6.02 6.81 -0.78
C LYS A 220 -5.47 7.26 -2.12
N VAL A 221 -4.29 7.88 -2.13
CA VAL A 221 -3.59 8.28 -3.36
C VAL A 221 -3.20 7.07 -4.20
N GLY A 222 -2.70 6.01 -3.56
CA GLY A 222 -2.41 4.73 -4.19
C GLY A 222 -3.62 4.09 -4.85
N LEU A 223 -4.74 4.05 -4.13
CA LEU A 223 -6.02 3.56 -4.63
C LEU A 223 -6.46 4.34 -5.88
N LEU A 224 -6.40 5.67 -5.84
CA LEU A 224 -6.72 6.54 -6.98
C LEU A 224 -5.83 6.27 -8.19
N ALA A 225 -4.53 6.04 -7.97
CA ALA A 225 -3.58 5.77 -9.05
C ALA A 225 -3.81 4.41 -9.74
N ARG A 226 -4.50 3.48 -9.09
CA ARG A 226 -4.76 2.11 -9.59
C ARG A 226 -6.19 1.88 -10.07
N CYS A 227 -7.13 2.71 -9.64
CA CYS A 227 -8.51 2.60 -10.07
C CYS A 227 -8.69 3.07 -11.51
N ASP A 228 -9.43 2.28 -12.28
CA ASP A 228 -9.95 2.73 -13.56
C ASP A 228 -11.09 3.72 -13.33
N LEU A 229 -10.78 5.02 -13.45
CA LEU A 229 -11.74 6.11 -13.28
C LEU A 229 -12.71 6.23 -14.47
N ASP A 230 -12.47 5.52 -15.57
CA ASP A 230 -13.39 5.42 -16.71
C ASP A 230 -14.36 4.24 -16.56
N ALA A 231 -14.22 3.44 -15.51
CA ALA A 231 -15.13 2.35 -15.19
C ALA A 231 -16.55 2.83 -14.82
N ASP A 232 -17.47 1.87 -14.68
CA ASP A 232 -18.88 2.15 -14.43
C ASP A 232 -19.14 2.91 -13.10
N ASP A 233 -20.37 3.42 -12.97
CA ASP A 233 -20.79 4.21 -11.80
C ASP A 233 -20.66 3.43 -10.48
N PHE A 234 -20.68 2.09 -10.50
CA PHE A 234 -20.52 1.28 -9.29
C PHE A 234 -19.07 1.27 -8.80
N VAL A 235 -18.09 1.25 -9.70
CA VAL A 235 -16.67 1.41 -9.33
C VAL A 235 -16.43 2.78 -8.71
N LYS A 236 -16.97 3.85 -9.32
CA LYS A 236 -16.86 5.22 -8.79
C LYS A 236 -17.52 5.37 -7.42
N PHE A 237 -18.69 4.73 -7.24
CA PHE A 237 -19.38 4.71 -5.97
C PHE A 237 -18.56 3.98 -4.89
N THR A 238 -18.03 2.79 -5.20
CA THR A 238 -17.18 2.01 -4.29
C THR A 238 -15.92 2.78 -3.90
N LEU A 239 -15.26 3.41 -4.87
CA LEU A 239 -14.08 4.26 -4.66
C LEU A 239 -14.41 5.44 -3.75
N ARG A 240 -15.55 6.10 -3.96
CA ARG A 240 -15.98 7.20 -3.10
C ARG A 240 -16.11 6.76 -1.64
N GLU A 241 -16.76 5.63 -1.37
CA GLU A 241 -16.91 5.11 0.00
C GLU A 241 -15.55 4.84 0.66
N MET A 242 -14.59 4.24 -0.06
CA MET A 242 -13.23 4.01 0.44
C MET A 242 -12.48 5.31 0.76
N LEU A 243 -12.65 6.35 -0.06
CA LEU A 243 -11.95 7.63 0.11
C LEU A 243 -12.54 8.49 1.23
N THR A 244 -13.81 8.30 1.57
CA THR A 244 -14.53 9.08 2.59
C THR A 244 -14.45 8.52 4.00
N GLU A 245 -14.00 7.27 4.16
CA GLU A 245 -13.69 6.68 5.47
C GLU A 245 -12.47 7.32 6.12
#